data_AF-A0ABD0PEB4-F1
#
_entry.id   AF-A0ABD0PEB4-F1
#
_cell.length_a   1.000
_cell.length_b   1.000
_cell.length_c   1.000
_cell.angle_alpha   90.00
_cell.angle_beta   90.00
_cell.angle_gamma   90.00
#
_symmetry.space_group_name_H-M   'P 1'
#
loop_
_entity.id
_entity.type
_entity.pdbx_description
1 polymer ?
#
loop_
_entity_poly.entity_id
_entity_poly.type
_entity_poly.pdbx_seq_one_letter_code
_entity_poly.pdbx_strand_id
1 'polypeptide(L)'
;MSLVPCVRAGEVVCEPPNNKLDRFCGTLYWKDCKYPLSNQNMLLRGCVLRNTESCYGLVIFAGPDTKLMQNSGRTKFKRTSIDRLMNTLVLW
;
A
#
# COMPACT_ATOMS: atom_id res chain seq x y z
N MET A 1 21.76 -36.37 -11.27
CA MET A 1 20.72 -36.02 -12.25
C MET A 1 19.59 -35.31 -11.50
N SER A 2 19.84 -34.12 -10.96
CA SER A 2 19.66 -32.81 -11.61
C SER A 2 18.23 -32.31 -11.48
N LEU A 3 17.93 -31.61 -10.37
CA LEU A 3 17.02 -30.47 -10.32
C LEU A 3 17.19 -29.76 -8.96
N VAL A 4 18.14 -28.83 -8.93
CA VAL A 4 18.22 -27.80 -7.88
C VAL A 4 17.47 -26.60 -8.41
N PRO A 5 16.36 -26.17 -7.78
CA PRO A 5 16.03 -24.76 -7.71
C PRO A 5 16.35 -24.34 -6.28
N CYS A 6 17.55 -23.79 -6.08
CA CYS A 6 17.92 -23.10 -4.85
C CYS A 6 17.17 -21.76 -4.79
N VAL A 7 15.84 -21.78 -4.80
CA VAL A 7 15.05 -20.63 -4.35
C VAL A 7 15.07 -20.72 -2.83
N ARG A 8 15.99 -19.99 -2.19
CA ARG A 8 15.82 -19.64 -0.78
C ARG A 8 14.55 -18.79 -0.71
N ALA A 9 13.40 -19.45 -0.57
CA ALA A 9 12.10 -18.82 -0.58
C ALA A 9 11.92 -18.08 0.74
N GLY A 10 11.85 -16.75 0.66
CA GLY A 10 11.42 -15.91 1.77
C GLY A 10 9.91 -15.83 1.78
N GLU A 11 9.30 -16.02 2.94
CA GLU A 11 7.86 -15.83 3.11
C GLU A 11 7.61 -14.56 3.90
N VAL A 12 6.69 -13.71 3.43
CA VAL A 12 6.27 -12.51 4.17
C VAL A 12 4.82 -12.68 4.59
N VAL A 13 4.61 -12.76 5.90
CA VAL A 13 3.28 -12.80 6.51
C VAL A 13 2.96 -11.42 7.05
N CYS A 14 1.90 -10.80 6.57
CA CYS A 14 1.50 -9.45 6.98
C CYS A 14 0.00 -9.36 7.28
N GLU A 15 -0.38 -8.30 7.99
CA GLU A 15 -1.78 -7.97 8.21
C GLU A 15 -2.53 -7.68 6.89
N PRO A 16 -3.86 -7.87 6.84
CA PRO A 16 -4.66 -7.54 5.67
C PRO A 16 -4.61 -6.03 5.33
N PRO A 17 -4.88 -5.66 4.06
CA PRO A 17 -4.86 -4.28 3.62
C PRO A 17 -5.85 -3.44 4.45
N ASN A 18 -5.36 -2.34 5.01
CA ASN A 18 -6.11 -1.46 5.89
C ASN A 18 -5.75 0.01 5.65
N ASN A 19 -6.55 0.93 6.17
CA ASN A 19 -6.35 2.38 6.03
C ASN A 19 -5.49 3.01 7.15
N LYS A 20 -4.90 2.20 8.05
CA LYS A 20 -4.07 2.68 9.15
C LYS A 20 -2.63 2.86 8.65
N LEU A 21 -2.29 4.10 8.30
CA LEU A 21 -0.96 4.47 7.82
C LEU A 21 0.12 4.45 8.91
N ASP A 22 -0.28 4.62 10.17
CA ASP A 22 0.64 4.71 11.31
C ASP A 22 1.12 3.33 11.81
N ARG A 23 0.29 2.31 11.61
CA ARG A 23 0.53 0.96 12.13
C ARG A 23 0.76 -0.01 10.99
N PHE A 24 1.87 -0.73 11.03
CA PHE A 24 2.11 -1.90 10.19
C PHE A 24 2.65 -3.06 11.03
N CYS A 25 2.07 -4.24 10.85
CA CYS A 25 2.55 -5.48 11.44
C CYS A 25 2.78 -6.52 10.36
N GLY A 26 4.04 -6.90 10.17
CA GLY A 26 4.43 -7.99 9.30
C GLY A 26 5.61 -8.77 9.85
N THR A 27 5.88 -9.91 9.25
CA THR A 27 7.02 -10.75 9.56
C THR A 27 7.57 -11.34 8.27
N LEU A 28 8.86 -11.16 8.04
CA LEU A 28 9.62 -11.85 7.01
C LEU A 28 10.29 -13.09 7.61
N TYR A 29 10.05 -14.25 7.02
CA TYR A 29 10.74 -15.50 7.29
C TYR A 29 11.79 -15.73 6.21
N TRP A 30 13.06 -15.78 6.60
CA TRP A 30 14.18 -15.95 5.67
C TRP A 30 15.30 -16.78 6.30
N LYS A 31 15.69 -17.88 5.65
CA LYS A 31 16.79 -18.77 6.11
C LYS A 31 16.67 -19.15 7.59
N ASP A 32 15.50 -19.63 8.01
CA ASP A 32 15.17 -20.02 9.40
C ASP A 32 15.16 -18.87 10.42
N CYS A 33 15.39 -17.62 9.98
CA CYS A 33 15.29 -16.43 10.82
C CYS A 33 13.96 -15.69 10.60
N LYS A 34 13.42 -15.14 11.69
CA LYS A 34 12.21 -14.31 11.71
C LYS A 34 12.58 -12.84 11.88
N TYR A 35 12.19 -12.01 10.92
CA TYR A 35 12.42 -10.57 10.93
C TYR A 35 11.11 -9.81 11.08
N PRO A 36 10.89 -9.08 12.19
CA PRO A 36 9.68 -8.28 12.35
C PRO A 36 9.72 -7.07 11.42
N LEU A 37 8.61 -6.83 10.71
CA LEU A 37 8.40 -5.66 9.88
C LEU A 37 7.44 -4.71 10.59
N SER A 38 7.91 -3.50 10.83
CA SER A 38 7.16 -2.39 11.43
C SER A 38 7.04 -1.24 10.42
N ASN A 39 6.35 -0.16 10.78
CA ASN A 39 6.16 1.02 9.93
C ASN A 39 7.50 1.67 9.54
N GLN A 40 8.52 1.58 10.39
CA GLN A 40 9.88 2.07 10.09
C GLN A 40 10.56 1.35 8.92
N ASN A 41 10.18 0.10 8.66
CA ASN A 41 10.77 -0.74 7.60
C ASN A 41 9.85 -0.82 6.37
N MET A 42 8.81 0.03 6.30
CA MET A 42 7.82 0.03 5.23
C MET A 42 7.85 1.36 4.49
N LEU A 43 7.98 1.31 3.17
CA LEU A 43 7.82 2.47 2.30
C LEU A 43 6.40 2.47 1.74
N LEU A 44 5.67 3.57 1.94
CA LEU A 44 4.32 3.74 1.43
C LEU A 44 4.33 4.37 0.04
N ARG A 45 3.24 4.15 -0.70
CA ARG A 45 3.00 4.86 -1.97
C ARG A 45 3.10 6.37 -1.73
N GLY A 46 3.92 7.07 -2.51
CA GLY A 46 4.10 8.52 -2.38
C GLY A 46 5.22 8.95 -1.42
N CYS A 47 5.90 8.02 -0.75
CA CYS A 47 7.14 8.32 -0.05
C CYS A 47 8.24 8.66 -1.06
N VAL A 48 9.08 9.65 -0.73
CA VAL A 48 10.25 10.05 -1.51
C VAL A 48 11.50 9.71 -0.71
N LEU A 49 12.31 8.78 -1.21
CA LEU A 49 13.63 8.48 -0.66
C LEU A 49 14.55 9.69 -0.85
N ARG A 50 15.21 10.10 0.23
CA ARG A 50 16.20 11.19 0.25
C ARG A 50 17.47 10.68 0.90
N ASN A 51 18.62 11.23 0.50
CA ASN A 51 19.91 10.88 1.10
C ASN A 51 20.27 9.39 0.94
N THR A 52 19.88 8.77 -0.17
CA THR A 52 20.20 7.37 -0.51
C THR A 52 20.29 7.24 -2.03
N GLU A 53 21.36 6.63 -2.56
CA GLU A 53 21.51 6.44 -4.01
C GLU A 53 20.57 5.39 -4.57
N SER A 54 20.34 4.30 -3.84
CA SER A 54 19.48 3.18 -4.27
C SER A 54 18.94 2.42 -3.07
N CYS A 55 17.74 1.86 -3.23
CA CYS A 55 17.08 1.04 -2.23
C CYS A 55 16.53 -0.23 -2.88
N TYR A 56 16.76 -1.37 -2.24
CA TYR A 56 16.15 -2.65 -2.62
C TYR A 56 15.03 -2.97 -1.64
N GLY A 57 13.87 -3.35 -2.16
CA GLY A 57 12.71 -3.68 -1.35
C GLY A 57 11.79 -4.66 -2.06
N LEU A 58 10.92 -5.27 -1.28
CA LEU A 58 9.87 -6.15 -1.77
C LEU A 58 8.53 -5.40 -1.77
N VAL A 59 7.76 -5.55 -2.84
CA VAL A 59 6.41 -4.98 -2.92
C VAL A 59 5.44 -5.88 -2.15
N ILE A 60 4.86 -5.36 -1.05
CA ILE A 60 3.87 -6.08 -0.23
C ILE A 60 2.44 -5.82 -0.72
N PHE A 61 2.10 -4.55 -0.97
CA PHE A 61 0.79 -4.14 -1.47
C PHE A 61 0.94 -3.36 -2.78
N ALA A 62 0.12 -3.67 -3.77
CA ALA A 62 0.11 -3.01 -5.07
C ALA A 62 -1.26 -2.41 -5.38
N GLY A 63 -1.29 -1.30 -6.12
CA GLY A 63 -2.51 -0.67 -6.60
C GLY A 63 -3.50 -0.26 -5.47
N PRO A 64 -4.80 -0.59 -5.59
CA PRO A 64 -5.84 -0.17 -4.65
C PRO A 64 -5.69 -0.77 -3.25
N ASP A 65 -4.89 -1.81 -3.10
CA ASP A 65 -4.63 -2.45 -1.80
C ASP A 65 -3.55 -1.73 -1.00
N THR A 66 -2.89 -0.72 -1.59
CA THR A 66 -1.96 0.14 -0.85
C THR A 66 -2.70 0.89 0.25
N LYS A 67 -2.10 0.96 1.45
CA LYS A 67 -2.68 1.64 2.61
C LYS A 67 -3.09 3.10 2.32
N LEU A 68 -2.33 3.79 1.46
CA LEU A 68 -2.66 5.15 1.04
C LEU A 68 -3.95 5.19 0.20
N MET A 69 -4.16 4.25 -0.71
CA MET A 69 -5.39 4.18 -1.50
C MET A 69 -6.59 3.75 -0.67
N GLN A 70 -6.40 2.90 0.33
CA GLN A 70 -7.43 2.57 1.32
C GLN A 70 -7.79 3.78 2.21
N ASN A 71 -6.85 4.68 2.50
CA ASN A 71 -7.15 5.94 3.17
C ASN A 71 -7.75 6.99 2.22
N SER A 72 -7.51 6.87 0.92
CA SER A 72 -8.06 7.77 -0.09
C SER A 72 -9.53 7.43 -0.28
N GLY A 73 -10.42 8.22 0.34
CA GLY A 73 -11.86 8.08 0.17
C GLY A 73 -12.25 8.07 -1.32
N ARG A 74 -13.34 7.36 -1.67
CA ARG A 74 -13.79 7.26 -3.06
C ARG A 74 -13.99 8.65 -3.64
N THR A 75 -13.36 8.93 -4.79
CA THR A 75 -13.52 10.18 -5.52
C THR A 75 -15.00 10.42 -5.77
N LYS A 76 -15.59 11.40 -5.08
CA LYS A 76 -16.94 11.86 -5.35
C LYS A 76 -16.88 12.82 -6.53
N PHE A 77 -17.82 12.67 -7.46
CA PHE A 77 -17.96 13.61 -8.57
C PHE A 77 -18.22 15.00 -7.99
N LYS A 78 -17.29 15.94 -8.21
CA LYS A 78 -17.45 17.32 -7.76
C LYS A 78 -18.49 17.99 -8.66
N ARG A 79 -19.73 18.13 -8.15
CA ARG A 79 -20.73 19.03 -8.75
C ARG A 79 -20.60 20.39 -8.10
N THR A 80 -20.59 21.45 -8.90
CA THR A 80 -20.67 22.81 -8.40
C THR A 80 -22.03 23.02 -7.73
N SER A 81 -22.10 23.91 -6.75
CA SER A 81 -23.37 24.28 -6.11
C SER A 81 -24.37 24.86 -7.13
N ILE A 82 -23.85 25.50 -8.19
CA ILE A 82 -24.62 26.05 -9.32
C ILE A 82 -25.27 24.94 -10.16
N ASP A 83 -24.57 23.85 -10.47
CA ASP A 83 -25.16 22.69 -11.18
C ASP A 83 -26.35 22.09 -10.42
N ARG A 84 -26.23 22.03 -9.08
CA ARG A 84 -27.33 21.55 -8.23
C ARG A 84 -28.52 22.52 -8.22
N LEU A 85 -28.26 23.83 -8.20
CA LEU A 85 -29.29 24.87 -8.24
C LEU A 85 -30.00 24.89 -9.60
N MET A 86 -29.25 24.85 -10.71
CA MET A 86 -29.79 24.86 -12.07
C MET A 86 -30.68 23.63 -12.32
N ASN A 87 -30.24 22.44 -11.91
CA ASN A 87 -31.04 21.23 -12.05
C ASN A 87 -32.31 21.25 -11.17
N THR A 88 -32.28 21.94 -10.02
CA THR A 88 -33.48 22.15 -9.19
C THR A 88 -34.44 23.15 -9.85
N LEU A 89 -33.93 24.22 -10.46
CA LEU A 89 -34.74 25.24 -11.16
C LEU A 89 -35.36 24.73 -12.47
N VAL A 90 -34.74 23.77 -13.15
CA VAL A 90 -35.27 23.16 -14.39
C VAL A 90 -36.35 22.12 -14.10
N LEU A 91 -36.33 21.50 -12.92
CA LEU A 91 -37.34 20.53 -12.48
C LEU A 91 -38.53 21.18 -11.75
N TRP A 92 -38.47 22.48 -11.50
CA TRP A 92 -39.55 23.33 -10.98
C TRP A 92 -40.25 24.04 -12.12
#